data_AF-A0A4Q4WGN2-F1
#
_entry.id   AF-A0A4Q4WGN2-F1
#
_cell.length_a   1.000
_cell.length_b   1.000
_cell.length_c   1.000
_cell.angle_alpha   90.00
_cell.angle_beta   90.00
_cell.angle_gamma   90.00
#
_symmetry.space_group_name_H-M   'P 1'
#
loop_
_entity.id
_entity.type
_entity.pdbx_description
1 polymer ?
#
loop_
_entity_poly.entity_id
_entity_poly.type
_entity_poly.pdbx_seq_one_letter_code
_entity_poly.pdbx_strand_id
1 'polypeptide(L)'
;MTTTVTFKLGTDPDKAQQLVQNRVSQALPRLPDVVQRLGVTTIKSSPDLTMVVHLLSPNDRYDMTYLRNYAVLNVKDRLARISGVGQVQLFGSGDYSMRVWLDPNKPV
;
A
#
# COMPACT_ATOMS: atom_id res chain seq x y z
N MET A 1 -9.91 8.09 -2.49
CA MET A 1 -10.91 8.45 -1.46
C MET A 1 -10.68 7.53 -0.27
N THR A 2 -10.61 8.07 0.94
CA THR A 2 -10.26 7.31 2.16
C THR A 2 -11.32 7.56 3.21
N THR A 3 -11.76 6.52 3.92
CA THR A 3 -12.70 6.63 5.05
C THR A 3 -12.05 6.08 6.30
N THR A 4 -11.93 6.90 7.35
CA THR A 4 -11.33 6.50 8.62
C THR A 4 -12.43 6.11 9.61
N VAL A 5 -12.33 4.90 10.16
CA VAL A 5 -13.25 4.39 11.20
C VAL A 5 -12.51 4.35 12.52
N THR A 6 -12.95 5.17 13.48
CA THR A 6 -12.32 5.27 14.80
C THR A 6 -13.08 4.45 15.83
N PHE A 7 -12.36 3.64 16.61
CA PHE A 7 -12.91 2.80 17.68
C PHE A 7 -12.60 3.38 19.06
N LYS A 8 -13.33 2.93 20.08
CA LYS A 8 -13.05 3.28 21.49
C LYS A 8 -11.66 2.77 21.90
N LEU A 9 -11.01 3.50 22.80
CA LEU A 9 -9.71 3.10 23.37
C LEU A 9 -9.81 1.71 24.03
N GLY A 10 -8.78 0.88 23.85
CA GLY A 10 -8.75 -0.50 24.35
C GLY A 10 -9.45 -1.53 23.45
N THR A 11 -10.04 -1.11 22.32
CA THR A 11 -10.54 -2.06 21.32
C THR A 11 -9.37 -2.77 20.65
N ASP A 12 -9.44 -4.10 20.59
CA ASP A 12 -8.49 -4.93 19.85
C ASP A 12 -8.47 -4.54 18.35
N PRO A 13 -7.33 -4.07 17.81
CA PRO A 13 -7.22 -3.65 16.42
C PRO A 13 -7.50 -4.77 15.40
N ASP A 14 -7.19 -6.03 15.71
CA ASP A 14 -7.50 -7.19 14.85
C ASP A 14 -9.00 -7.39 14.73
N LYS A 15 -9.71 -7.36 15.87
CA LYS A 15 -11.18 -7.45 15.87
C LYS A 15 -11.83 -6.26 15.17
N ALA A 16 -11.33 -5.05 15.42
CA ALA A 16 -11.81 -3.85 14.76
C ALA A 16 -11.67 -3.96 13.23
N GLN A 17 -10.52 -4.40 12.74
CA GLN A 17 -10.30 -4.63 11.32
C GLN A 17 -11.28 -5.67 10.75
N GLN A 18 -11.47 -6.81 11.42
CA GLN A 18 -12.43 -7.83 10.99
C GLN A 18 -13.86 -7.31 10.93
N LEU A 19 -14.28 -6.52 11.93
CA LEU A 19 -15.61 -5.89 11.96
C LEU A 19 -15.82 -4.94 10.78
N VAL A 20 -14.84 -4.09 10.48
CA VAL A 20 -14.91 -3.20 9.33
C VAL A 20 -14.93 -4.00 8.03
N GLN A 21 -14.07 -5.01 7.89
CA GLN A 21 -14.03 -5.86 6.70
C GLN A 21 -15.38 -6.55 6.46
N ASN A 22 -16.02 -7.09 7.49
CA ASN A 22 -17.34 -7.71 7.38
C ASN A 22 -18.42 -6.71 6.92
N ARG A 23 -18.37 -5.47 7.41
CA ARG A 23 -19.30 -4.41 6.99
C ARG A 23 -19.05 -3.96 5.55
N VAL A 24 -17.78 -3.85 5.15
CA VAL A 24 -17.40 -3.56 3.76
C VAL A 24 -17.90 -4.66 2.84
N SER A 25 -17.73 -5.93 3.20
CA SER A 25 -18.20 -7.07 2.40
C SER A 25 -19.72 -7.06 2.19
N GLN A 26 -20.50 -6.66 3.20
CA GLN A 26 -21.96 -6.51 3.07
C GLN A 26 -22.37 -5.32 2.19
N ALA A 27 -21.55 -4.27 2.13
CA ALA A 27 -21.80 -3.08 1.34
C ALA A 27 -21.29 -3.19 -0.10
N LEU A 28 -20.33 -4.09 -0.39
CA LEU A 28 -19.71 -4.29 -1.71
C LEU A 28 -20.74 -4.37 -2.86
N PRO A 29 -21.84 -5.16 -2.77
CA PRO A 29 -22.80 -5.27 -3.87
C PRO A 29 -23.57 -3.98 -4.19
N ARG A 30 -23.56 -3.01 -3.26
CA ARG A 30 -24.21 -1.71 -3.44
C ARG A 30 -23.31 -0.68 -4.13
N LEU A 31 -22.04 -1.02 -4.36
CA LEU A 31 -21.08 -0.15 -5.03
C LEU A 31 -21.15 -0.34 -6.55
N PRO A 32 -20.86 0.69 -7.35
CA PRO A 32 -20.74 0.55 -8.80
C PRO A 32 -19.67 -0.48 -9.20
N ASP A 33 -19.90 -1.21 -10.29
CA ASP A 33 -18.99 -2.27 -10.78
C ASP A 33 -17.54 -1.81 -11.00
N VAL A 34 -17.35 -0.54 -11.39
CA VAL A 34 -16.01 0.06 -11.52
C VAL A 34 -15.26 0.09 -10.19
N VAL A 35 -15.94 0.33 -9.06
CA VAL A 35 -15.36 0.34 -7.72
C VAL A 35 -15.12 -1.08 -7.23
N GLN A 36 -16.05 -2.00 -7.50
CA GLN A 36 -15.89 -3.40 -7.14
C GLN A 36 -14.66 -4.03 -7.83
N ARG A 37 -14.44 -3.72 -9.12
CA ARG A 37 -13.27 -4.19 -9.88
C ARG A 37 -11.94 -3.64 -9.39
N LEU A 38 -11.91 -2.40 -8.88
CA LEU A 38 -10.73 -1.81 -8.27
C LEU A 38 -10.39 -2.44 -6.91
N GLY A 39 -11.40 -3.02 -6.24
CA GLY A 39 -11.27 -3.62 -4.92
C GLY A 39 -11.35 -2.58 -3.80
N VAL A 40 -11.83 -3.02 -2.63
CA VAL A 40 -11.90 -2.21 -1.41
C VAL A 40 -11.04 -2.89 -0.34
N THR A 41 -10.02 -2.18 0.14
CA THR A 41 -9.08 -2.70 1.15
C THR A 41 -9.36 -2.07 2.51
N THR A 42 -9.43 -2.90 3.55
CA THR A 42 -9.49 -2.44 4.94
C THR A 42 -8.12 -2.64 5.59
N ILE A 43 -7.48 -1.54 5.99
CA ILE A 43 -6.19 -1.57 6.68
C ILE A 43 -6.32 -0.96 8.08
N LYS A 44 -5.59 -1.50 9.05
CA LYS A 44 -5.43 -0.84 10.35
C LYS A 44 -4.60 0.42 10.14
N SER A 45 -5.12 1.56 10.57
CA SER A 45 -4.40 2.83 10.49
C SER A 45 -3.92 3.22 11.87
N SER A 46 -2.60 3.21 12.09
CA SER A 46 -1.96 3.94 13.18
C SER A 46 -1.33 5.20 12.60
N PRO A 47 -1.66 6.40 13.09
CA PRO A 47 -1.15 7.64 12.52
C PRO A 47 0.36 7.85 12.71
N ASP A 48 0.98 7.11 13.63
CA ASP A 48 2.38 7.31 14.01
C ASP A 48 3.34 6.37 13.26
N LEU A 49 4.37 6.96 12.63
CA LEU A 49 5.47 6.24 12.00
C LEU A 49 6.43 5.71 13.08
N THR A 50 6.46 4.39 13.28
CA THR A 50 7.34 3.76 14.28
C THR A 50 8.82 3.80 13.89
N MET A 51 9.14 3.60 12.61
CA MET A 51 10.51 3.52 12.11
C MET A 51 10.57 3.87 10.63
N VAL A 52 11.68 4.47 10.21
CA VAL A 52 12.00 4.71 8.80
C VAL A 52 13.30 3.98 8.46
N VAL A 53 13.29 3.23 7.36
CA VAL A 53 14.46 2.48 6.86
C VAL A 53 14.84 3.05 5.49
N HIS A 54 16.10 3.47 5.35
CA HIS A 54 16.65 3.97 4.09
C HIS A 54 17.42 2.86 3.37
N LEU A 55 17.07 2.61 2.11
CA LEU A 55 17.90 1.80 1.20
C LEU A 55 18.78 2.74 0.39
N LEU A 56 20.08 2.53 0.46
CA LEU A 56 21.09 3.35 -0.22
C LEU A 56 22.00 2.44 -1.05
N SER A 57 22.47 2.96 -2.19
CA SER A 57 23.51 2.33 -2.99
C SER A 57 24.86 2.98 -2.63
N PRO A 58 25.78 2.29 -1.92
CA PRO A 58 27.00 2.92 -1.39
C PRO A 58 27.91 3.56 -2.45
N ASN A 59 27.80 3.11 -3.69
CA ASN A 59 28.61 3.53 -4.84
C ASN A 59 27.77 4.08 -5.99
N ASP A 60 26.52 4.51 -5.74
CA ASP A 60 25.58 5.01 -6.76
C ASP A 60 25.36 4.09 -7.97
N ARG A 61 25.69 2.79 -7.82
CA ARG A 61 25.43 1.77 -8.85
C ARG A 61 23.95 1.60 -9.16
N TYR A 62 23.08 1.78 -8.17
CA TYR A 62 21.64 1.58 -8.32
C TYR A 62 20.89 2.88 -8.10
N ASP A 63 20.05 3.22 -9.07
CA ASP A 63 19.17 4.37 -8.99
C ASP A 63 17.99 4.12 -8.04
N MET A 64 17.24 5.19 -7.73
CA MET A 64 16.10 5.13 -6.82
C MET A 64 15.02 4.13 -7.27
N THR A 65 14.81 4.00 -8.59
CA THR A 65 13.83 3.08 -9.16
C THR A 65 14.22 1.63 -8.92
N TYR A 66 15.50 1.29 -9.13
CA TYR A 66 16.02 -0.04 -8.84
C TYR A 66 15.91 -0.36 -7.35
N LEU A 67 16.35 0.56 -6.47
CA LEU A 67 16.30 0.35 -5.02
C LEU A 67 14.88 0.17 -4.52
N ARG A 68 13.90 0.92 -5.05
CA ARG A 68 12.49 0.70 -4.73
C ARG A 68 12.01 -0.67 -5.20
N ASN A 69 12.28 -1.06 -6.43
CA ASN A 69 11.86 -2.38 -6.94
C ASN A 69 12.47 -3.51 -6.10
N TYR A 70 13.74 -3.39 -5.73
CA TYR A 70 14.40 -4.31 -4.82
C TYR A 70 13.70 -4.37 -3.46
N ALA A 71 13.31 -3.22 -2.89
CA ALA A 71 12.57 -3.15 -1.64
C ALA A 71 11.18 -3.82 -1.75
N VAL A 72 10.44 -3.60 -2.84
CA VAL A 72 9.15 -4.24 -3.09
C VAL A 72 9.30 -5.76 -3.12
N LEU A 73 10.26 -6.27 -3.89
CA LEU A 73 10.41 -7.69 -4.14
C LEU A 73 11.03 -8.46 -2.97
N ASN A 74 11.94 -7.84 -2.21
CA ASN A 74 12.79 -8.56 -1.26
C ASN A 74 12.63 -8.13 0.20
N VAL A 75 12.14 -6.92 0.47
CA VAL A 75 12.18 -6.31 1.82
C VAL A 75 10.80 -6.14 2.42
N LYS A 76 9.86 -5.57 1.65
CA LYS A 76 8.51 -5.16 2.11
C LYS A 76 7.79 -6.29 2.85
N ASP A 77 7.63 -7.44 2.20
CA ASP A 77 6.85 -8.55 2.75
C ASP A 77 7.54 -9.21 3.94
N ARG A 78 8.87 -9.15 4.01
CA ARG A 78 9.63 -9.66 5.16
C ARG A 78 9.38 -8.78 6.39
N LEU A 79 9.43 -7.46 6.22
CA LEU A 79 9.13 -6.52 7.30
C LEU A 79 7.66 -6.62 7.73
N ALA A 80 6.73 -6.73 6.79
CA ALA A 80 5.30 -6.81 7.08
C ALA A 80 4.89 -8.08 7.85
N ARG A 81 5.72 -9.12 7.85
CA ARG A 81 5.50 -10.38 8.60
C ARG A 81 6.07 -10.37 10.01
N ILE A 82 6.83 -9.34 10.40
CA ILE A 82 7.37 -9.23 11.75
C ILE A 82 6.22 -8.93 12.72
N SER A 83 6.13 -9.72 13.79
CA SER A 83 5.11 -9.50 14.83
C SER A 83 5.22 -8.09 15.40
N GLY A 84 4.08 -7.38 15.46
CA GLY A 84 4.02 -5.97 15.89
C GLY A 84 4.14 -4.95 14.76
N VAL A 85 4.51 -5.35 13.53
CA VAL A 85 4.47 -4.45 12.37
C VAL A 85 3.04 -4.36 11.84
N GLY A 86 2.47 -3.15 11.91
CA GLY A 86 1.12 -2.88 11.43
C GLY A 86 1.05 -2.65 9.92
N GLN A 87 1.87 -1.73 9.41
CA GLN A 87 1.91 -1.37 7.99
C GLN A 87 3.35 -1.04 7.57
N VAL A 88 3.74 -1.50 6.38
CA VAL A 88 4.99 -1.12 5.73
C VAL A 88 4.67 -0.29 4.49
N GLN A 89 5.05 0.98 4.52
CA GLN A 89 4.88 1.90 3.40
C GLN A 89 6.22 2.13 2.70
N LEU A 90 6.23 2.04 1.37
CA LEU A 90 7.41 2.38 0.56
C LEU A 90 7.31 3.81 0.03
N PHE A 91 8.36 4.58 0.30
CA PHE A 91 8.57 5.93 -0.23
C PHE A 91 9.51 5.88 -1.46
N GLY A 92 9.47 6.87 -2.35
CA GLY A 92 10.36 6.96 -3.54
C GLY A 92 9.63 6.98 -4.90
N SER A 93 10.40 6.96 -6.01
CA SER A 93 9.89 6.96 -7.40
C SER A 93 9.01 5.75 -7.62
N GLY A 94 7.79 5.91 -8.12
CA GLY A 94 6.77 4.84 -8.22
C GLY A 94 7.24 3.50 -8.81
N ASP A 95 6.39 2.47 -8.69
CA ASP A 95 6.74 1.10 -9.06
C ASP A 95 7.26 0.99 -10.51
N TYR A 96 8.18 0.05 -10.73
CA TYR A 96 8.69 -0.25 -12.06
C TYR A 96 7.50 -0.57 -12.97
N SER A 97 7.30 0.26 -13.97
CA SER A 97 6.12 0.21 -14.83
C SER A 97 6.56 0.37 -16.27
N MET A 98 5.99 -0.43 -17.15
CA MET A 98 6.14 -0.21 -18.59
C MET A 98 5.39 1.06 -18.94
N ARG A 99 6.14 2.10 -19.34
CA ARG A 99 5.57 3.39 -19.72
C ARG A 99 5.61 3.52 -21.24
N VAL A 100 4.43 3.41 -21.86
CA VAL A 100 4.24 3.69 -23.28
C VAL A 100 3.85 5.15 -23.41
N TRP A 101 4.71 5.94 -24.06
CA TRP A 101 4.43 7.33 -24.39
C TRP A 101 4.01 7.39 -25.85
N LEU A 102 2.73 7.62 -26.11
CA LEU A 102 2.27 7.88 -27.48
C LEU A 102 2.61 9.32 -27.83
N ASP A 103 3.33 9.49 -28.94
CA ASP A 103 3.52 10.78 -29.58
C ASP A 103 2.34 11.03 -30.53
N PRO A 104 1.43 11.98 -30.22
CA PRO A 104 0.25 12.24 -31.03
C PRO A 104 0.58 12.81 -32.42
N ASN A 105 1.82 13.26 -32.65
CA ASN A 105 2.25 13.84 -33.92
C ASN A 105 2.92 12.85 -34.87
N LYS A 106 3.10 11.58 -34.45
CA LYS A 106 3.64 10.52 -35.33
C LYS A 106 2.49 9.66 -35.87
N PRO A 107 2.25 9.66 -37.19
CA PRO A 107 1.29 8.73 -37.78
C PRO A 107 1.83 7.30 -37.64
N VAL A 108 0.88 6.38 -37.43
CA VAL A 108 1.08 4.93 -37.27
C VAL A 108 1.74 4.32 -38.51
#